data_AF-A0A2V9UHD6-F1
#
_entry.id   AF-A0A2V9UHD6-F1
#
_cell.length_a   1.000
_cell.length_b   1.000
_cell.length_c   1.000
_cell.angle_alpha   90.00
_cell.angle_beta   90.00
_cell.angle_gamma   90.00
#
_symmetry.space_group_name_H-M   'P 1'
#
loop_
_entity.id
_entity.type
_entity.pdbx_description
1 polymer ?
#
loop_
_entity_poly.entity_id
_entity_poly.type
_entity_poly.pdbx_seq_one_letter_code
_entity_poly.pdbx_strand_id
1 'polypeptide(L)'
;ADLVHSLTTERSVFVNRLRRMSAYPHRLLVITASLSSIKSSYAFSKCNPNHIMQALIAILAGWNVPFVCTETHERGEETIASYLYQVHLYHWLESNGHGRYLADQDL
;
A
#
# COMPACT_ATOMS: atom_id res chain seq x y z
N ALA A 1 0.59 -2.73 15.12
CA ALA A 1 1.88 -2.60 15.83
C ALA A 1 3.05 -2.58 14.84
N ASP A 2 3.08 -3.54 13.91
CA ASP A 2 4.18 -3.76 12.96
C ASP A 2 4.53 -2.55 12.11
N LEU A 3 3.55 -1.83 11.58
CA LEU A 3 3.79 -0.61 10.80
C LEU A 3 4.54 0.46 11.61
N VAL A 4 4.07 0.71 12.83
CA VAL A 4 4.68 1.69 13.74
C VAL A 4 6.10 1.25 14.07
N HIS A 5 6.29 -0.01 14.43
CA HIS A 5 7.61 -0.56 14.73
C HIS A 5 8.58 -0.47 13.54
N SER A 6 8.09 -0.80 12.34
CA SER A 6 8.86 -0.74 11.09
C SER A 6 9.25 0.69 10.71
N LEU A 7 8.44 1.70 11.06
CA LEU A 7 8.72 3.10 10.79
C LEU A 7 9.53 3.81 11.88
N THR A 8 9.57 3.24 13.09
CA THR A 8 10.34 3.80 14.21
C THR A 8 11.64 3.06 14.47
N THR A 9 11.56 1.77 14.80
CA THR A 9 12.67 0.98 15.34
C THR A 9 13.48 0.34 14.23
N GLU A 10 12.81 -0.28 13.26
CA GLU A 10 13.45 -0.99 12.14
C GLU A 10 13.41 -0.19 10.84
N ARG A 11 13.40 1.14 10.95
CA ARG A 11 13.20 2.06 9.82
C ARG A 11 14.12 1.79 8.64
N SER A 12 15.40 1.54 8.88
CA SER A 12 16.38 1.30 7.81
C SER A 12 16.04 0.05 7.00
N VAL A 13 15.63 -1.04 7.65
CA VAL A 13 15.25 -2.30 7.02
C VAL A 13 13.99 -2.10 6.18
N PHE A 14 12.98 -1.45 6.75
CA PHE A 14 11.72 -1.20 6.07
C PHE A 14 11.89 -0.29 4.85
N VAL A 15 12.65 0.81 4.99
CA VAL A 15 13.00 1.72 3.88
C VAL A 15 13.73 1.00 2.76
N ASN A 16 14.70 0.14 3.08
CA ASN A 16 15.43 -0.62 2.06
C ASN A 16 14.51 -1.60 1.30
N ARG A 17 13.56 -2.24 2.00
CA ARG A 17 12.55 -3.10 1.35
C ARG A 17 11.64 -2.30 0.42
N LEU A 18 11.13 -1.16 0.87
CA LEU A 18 10.28 -0.28 0.05
C LEU A 18 11.02 0.27 -1.17
N ARG A 19 12.31 0.63 -1.03
CA ARG A 19 13.16 1.03 -2.17
C ARG A 19 13.35 -0.11 -3.17
N ARG A 20 13.46 -1.36 -2.72
CA ARG A 20 13.49 -2.51 -3.64
C ARG A 20 12.14 -2.72 -4.31
N MET A 21 11.04 -2.59 -3.58
CA MET A 21 9.68 -2.65 -4.14
C MET A 21 9.47 -1.55 -5.19
N SER A 22 10.10 -0.38 -5.02
CA SER A 22 9.98 0.72 -5.97
C SER A 22 10.66 0.43 -7.34
N ALA A 23 11.40 -0.66 -7.50
CA ALA A 23 11.90 -1.07 -8.81
C ALA A 23 10.83 -1.78 -9.66
N TYR A 24 9.73 -2.25 -9.06
CA TYR A 24 8.70 -3.00 -9.77
C TYR A 24 7.58 -2.08 -10.29
N PRO A 25 7.02 -2.36 -11.48
CA PRO A 25 5.96 -1.54 -12.08
C PRO A 25 4.64 -1.66 -11.33
N HIS A 26 4.30 -2.85 -10.86
CA HIS A 26 3.11 -3.13 -10.07
C HIS A 26 3.52 -3.36 -8.62
N ARG A 27 3.20 -2.39 -7.77
CA ARG A 27 3.60 -2.36 -6.36
C ARG A 27 2.48 -1.77 -5.55
N LEU A 28 2.19 -2.39 -4.42
CA LEU A 28 1.16 -1.95 -3.49
C LEU A 28 1.57 -2.37 -2.08
N LEU A 29 1.55 -1.43 -1.14
CA LEU A 29 1.73 -1.67 0.28
C LEU A 29 0.36 -1.88 0.93
N VAL A 30 0.07 -3.09 1.39
CA VAL A 30 -1.20 -3.39 2.06
C VAL A 30 -1.01 -3.32 3.56
N ILE A 31 -1.86 -2.53 4.23
CA ILE A 31 -1.85 -2.32 5.66
C ILE A 31 -3.15 -2.90 6.22
N THR A 32 -3.05 -3.97 6.99
CA THR A 32 -4.18 -4.68 7.62
C THR A 32 -4.72 -3.98 8.87
N ALA A 33 -4.82 -2.65 8.80
CA ALA A 33 -5.39 -1.80 9.81
C ALA A 33 -6.21 -0.70 9.14
N SER A 34 -7.17 -0.13 9.87
CA SER A 34 -7.94 0.99 9.37
C SER A 34 -7.11 2.28 9.41
N LEU A 35 -7.43 3.24 8.53
CA LEU A 35 -6.80 4.55 8.56
C LEU A 35 -7.07 5.30 9.88
N SER A 36 -8.26 5.10 10.47
CA SER A 36 -8.60 5.66 11.79
C SER A 36 -7.70 5.11 12.89
N SER A 37 -7.39 3.81 12.88
CA SER A 37 -6.43 3.22 13.81
C SER A 37 -5.01 3.75 13.60
N ILE A 38 -4.60 4.05 12.36
CA ILE A 38 -3.29 4.67 12.08
C ILE A 38 -3.23 6.09 12.64
N LYS A 39 -4.32 6.87 12.57
CA LYS A 39 -4.36 8.26 13.07
C LYS A 39 -4.64 8.39 14.57
N SER A 40 -4.94 7.30 15.25
CA SER A 40 -5.24 7.28 16.68
C SER A 40 -3.98 7.05 17.51
N SER A 41 -4.00 7.48 18.78
CA SER A 41 -2.89 7.25 19.70
C SER A 41 -2.63 5.75 19.93
N TYR A 42 -1.36 5.36 20.00
CA TYR A 42 -0.96 3.98 20.18
C TYR A 42 -0.71 3.66 21.66
N ALA A 43 -1.40 2.65 22.21
CA ALA A 43 -1.16 2.23 23.60
C ALA A 43 0.26 1.66 23.83
N PHE A 44 0.86 1.11 22.76
CA PHE A 44 2.16 0.44 22.78
C PHE A 44 3.33 1.34 22.34
N SER A 45 3.08 2.60 21.97
CA SER A 45 4.14 3.49 21.48
C SER A 45 3.80 4.96 21.71
N LYS A 46 4.79 5.76 22.13
CA LYS A 46 4.67 7.22 22.24
C LYS A 46 4.83 7.95 20.90
N CYS A 47 4.88 7.22 19.79
CA CYS A 47 5.02 7.80 18.46
C CYS A 47 3.80 8.65 18.12
N ASN A 48 4.04 9.82 17.52
CA ASN A 48 2.97 10.68 17.04
C ASN A 48 2.31 10.04 15.79
N PRO A 49 0.99 9.77 15.80
CA PRO A 49 0.28 9.21 14.65
C PRO A 49 0.47 10.02 13.35
N ASN A 50 0.63 11.33 13.46
CA ASN A 50 0.88 12.20 12.31
C ASN A 50 2.23 11.90 11.64
N HIS A 51 3.26 11.52 12.40
CA HIS A 51 4.55 11.14 11.82
C HIS A 51 4.45 9.84 11.02
N ILE A 52 3.64 8.88 11.48
CA ILE A 52 3.39 7.64 10.75
C ILE A 52 2.66 7.95 9.43
N MET A 53 1.62 8.77 9.49
CA MET A 53 0.89 9.19 8.28
C MET A 53 1.79 9.96 7.31
N GLN A 54 2.60 10.90 7.79
CA GLN A 54 3.56 11.64 6.97
C GLN A 54 4.58 10.71 6.32
N ALA A 55 5.05 9.68 7.02
CA ALA A 55 5.95 8.69 6.43
C ALA A 55 5.28 7.90 5.30
N LEU A 56 4.02 7.47 5.48
CA LEU A 56 3.25 6.81 4.42
C LEU A 56 3.06 7.71 3.20
N ILE A 57 2.72 8.98 3.41
CA ILE A 57 2.60 9.97 2.33
C ILE A 57 3.95 10.22 1.66
N ALA A 58 5.05 10.28 2.39
CA ALA A 58 6.38 10.42 1.81
C ALA A 58 6.78 9.19 0.97
N ILE A 59 6.40 7.98 1.38
CA ILE A 59 6.60 6.75 0.60
C ILE A 59 5.78 6.79 -0.69
N LEU A 60 4.51 7.19 -0.60
CA LEU A 60 3.62 7.38 -1.75
C LEU A 60 4.17 8.43 -2.70
N ALA A 61 4.45 9.64 -2.24
CA ALA A 61 4.87 10.74 -3.10
C ALA A 61 6.32 10.58 -3.61
N GLY A 62 7.22 10.10 -2.76
CA GLY A 62 8.66 10.03 -3.05
C GLY A 62 9.08 8.81 -3.85
N TRP A 63 8.51 7.65 -3.58
CA TRP A 63 8.85 6.39 -4.28
C TRP A 63 7.73 5.88 -5.16
N ASN A 64 6.57 6.58 -5.20
CA ASN A 64 5.40 6.18 -5.94
C ASN A 64 4.93 4.75 -5.59
N VAL A 65 5.12 4.37 -4.32
CA VAL A 65 4.62 3.12 -3.75
C VAL A 65 3.25 3.40 -3.12
N PRO A 66 2.14 3.05 -3.79
CA PRO A 66 0.81 3.25 -3.22
C PRO A 66 0.60 2.34 -2.03
N PHE A 67 -0.28 2.76 -1.13
CA PHE A 67 -0.70 1.96 0.02
C PHE A 67 -2.22 1.94 0.15
N VAL A 68 -2.75 0.86 0.73
CA VAL A 68 -4.17 0.70 1.03
C VAL A 68 -4.33 0.18 2.46
N CYS A 69 -5.36 0.68 3.15
CA CYS A 69 -5.73 0.25 4.49
C CYS A 69 -6.94 -0.69 4.34
N THR A 70 -6.81 -1.95 4.77
CA THR A 70 -7.83 -2.98 4.52
C THR A 70 -8.60 -3.37 5.77
N GLU A 71 -8.29 -2.75 6.91
CA GLU A 71 -8.92 -2.97 8.22
C GLU A 71 -8.64 -4.36 8.84
N THR A 72 -8.84 -5.43 8.08
CA THR A 72 -8.61 -6.82 8.47
C THR A 72 -7.68 -7.52 7.49
N HIS A 73 -7.21 -8.70 7.89
CA HIS A 73 -6.39 -9.56 7.05
C HIS A 73 -7.17 -10.14 5.87
N GLU A 74 -8.38 -10.67 6.11
CA GLU A 74 -9.26 -11.24 5.07
C GLU A 74 -9.58 -10.22 3.97
N ARG A 75 -9.98 -9.00 4.35
CA ARG A 75 -10.18 -7.89 3.40
C ARG A 75 -8.90 -7.49 2.68
N GLY A 76 -7.75 -7.71 3.32
CA GLY A 76 -6.44 -7.54 2.73
C GLY A 76 -6.21 -8.49 1.57
N GLU A 77 -6.50 -9.77 1.77
CA GLU A 77 -6.39 -10.80 0.74
C GLU A 77 -7.31 -10.53 -0.45
N GLU A 78 -8.58 -10.21 -0.17
CA GLU A 78 -9.57 -9.84 -1.20
C GLU A 78 -9.08 -8.64 -2.03
N THR A 79 -8.60 -7.58 -1.36
CA THR A 79 -8.09 -6.38 -2.02
C THR A 79 -6.89 -6.70 -2.91
N ILE A 80 -5.96 -7.54 -2.44
CA ILE A 80 -4.80 -7.97 -3.21
C ILE A 80 -5.24 -8.79 -4.44
N ALA A 81 -6.18 -9.71 -4.27
CA ALA A 81 -6.71 -10.52 -5.35
C ALA A 81 -7.35 -9.64 -6.44
N SER A 82 -8.20 -8.69 -6.05
CA SER A 82 -8.80 -7.73 -6.99
C SER A 82 -7.76 -6.85 -7.67
N TYR A 83 -6.74 -6.37 -6.94
CA TYR A 83 -5.66 -5.56 -7.52
C TYR A 83 -4.86 -6.36 -8.57
N LEU A 84 -4.44 -7.58 -8.23
CA LEU A 84 -3.68 -8.44 -9.14
C LEU A 84 -4.51 -8.84 -10.37
N TYR A 85 -5.80 -9.10 -10.19
CA TYR A 85 -6.71 -9.36 -11.30
C TYR A 85 -6.73 -8.19 -12.28
N GLN A 86 -6.93 -6.96 -11.79
CA GLN A 86 -6.98 -5.77 -12.65
C GLN A 86 -5.64 -5.52 -13.35
N VAL A 87 -4.52 -5.66 -12.63
CA VAL A 87 -3.18 -5.56 -13.22
C VAL A 87 -3.00 -6.55 -14.37
N HIS A 88 -3.39 -7.82 -14.16
CA HIS A 88 -3.26 -8.85 -15.19
C HIS A 88 -4.20 -8.60 -16.37
N LEU A 89 -5.44 -8.20 -16.10
CA LEU A 89 -6.43 -7.87 -17.12
C LEU A 89 -5.92 -6.76 -18.03
N TYR A 90 -5.42 -5.65 -17.47
CA TYR A 90 -4.90 -4.54 -18.26
C TYR A 90 -3.66 -4.95 -19.07
N HIS A 91 -2.76 -5.74 -18.48
CA HIS A 91 -1.61 -6.27 -19.22
C HIS A 91 -2.05 -7.14 -20.41
N TRP A 92 -3.07 -7.99 -20.22
CA TRP A 92 -3.62 -8.82 -21.28
C TRP A 92 -4.28 -7.97 -22.38
N LEU A 93 -5.09 -6.97 -22.01
CA LEU A 93 -5.75 -6.08 -22.97
C LEU A 93 -4.74 -5.29 -23.81
N GLU A 94 -3.67 -4.77 -23.19
CA GLU A 94 -2.59 -4.10 -23.91
C GLU A 94 -1.87 -5.05 -24.87
N SER A 95 -1.53 -6.25 -24.40
CA SER A 95 -0.82 -7.26 -25.19
C SER A 95 -1.63 -7.74 -26.42
N ASN A 96 -2.96 -7.65 -26.36
CA ASN A 96 -3.86 -8.04 -27.45
C ASN A 96 -4.39 -6.85 -28.26
N GLY A 97 -3.84 -5.65 -28.07
CA GLY A 97 -4.19 -4.47 -28.87
C GLY A 97 -5.54 -3.84 -28.55
N HIS A 98 -6.15 -4.19 -27.41
CA HIS A 98 -7.41 -3.63 -26.94
C HIS A 98 -7.23 -2.31 -26.17
N GLY A 99 -6.00 -1.98 -25.76
CA GLY A 99 -5.67 -0.78 -24.99
C GLY A 99 -6.02 -0.88 -23.49
N ARG A 100 -5.68 0.15 -22.70
CA ARG A 100 -6.13 0.28 -21.31
C ARG A 100 -7.43 1.07 -21.27
N TYR A 101 -8.55 0.39 -21.05
CA TYR A 101 -9.84 1.04 -20.86
C TYR A 101 -10.34 0.76 -19.44
N LEU A 102 -10.72 1.82 -18.73
CA LEU A 102 -11.63 1.72 -17.59
C LEU A 102 -13.02 1.76 -18.21
N ALA A 103 -13.75 0.64 -18.19
CA ALA A 103 -15.14 0.70 -18.61
C ALA A 103 -15.94 1.53 -17.60
N ASP A 104 -16.97 2.25 -18.05
CA ASP A 104 -17.88 2.98 -17.15
C ASP A 104 -18.56 2.04 -16.12
N GLN A 105 -18.54 0.73 -16.36
CA GLN A 105 -19.03 -0.30 -15.43
C GLN A 105 -17.98 -0.74 -14.38
N ASP A 106 -16.71 -0.34 -14.55
CA ASP A 106 -15.60 -0.60 -13.62
C ASP A 106 -15.36 0.57 -12.64
N LEU A 107 -16.13 1.67 -12.76
CA LEU A 107 -16.11 2.88 -11.92
C LEU A 107 -17.34 2.96 -11.00
#